data_AF-A0A9Q6LLD6-F1
#
_entry.id   AF-A0A9Q6LLD6-F1
#
_cell.length_a   1.000
_cell.length_b   1.000
_cell.length_c   1.000
_cell.angle_alpha   90.00
_cell.angle_beta   90.00
_cell.angle_gamma   90.00
#
_symmetry.space_group_name_H-M   'P 1'
#
loop_
_entity.id
_entity.type
_entity.pdbx_description
1 polymer ?
#
loop_
_entity_poly.entity_id
_entity_poly.type
_entity_poly.pdbx_seq_one_letter_code
_entity_poly.pdbx_strand_id
1 'polypeptide(L)'
;MPNLFIAKGQTEQAHFKSNVFFDSSSSFLFNVRHKGKDHSVLVNYQWSKGKGKIDIILKTDASEKKISGNLFKRIYGQNEDLKVVAFSNGGHLQLGFGDFSS
;
A
#
# COMPACT_ATOMS: atom_id res chain seq x y z
N MET A 1 11.86 12.72 -1.96
CA MET A 1 11.14 11.44 -1.85
C MET A 1 11.97 10.51 -0.98
N PRO A 2 11.47 9.99 0.15
CA PRO A 2 12.19 8.95 0.88
C PRO A 2 12.22 7.69 0.01
N ASN A 3 13.42 7.21 -0.31
CA ASN A 3 13.60 5.93 -0.99
C ASN A 3 13.64 4.84 0.08
N LEU A 4 12.65 3.95 0.09
CA LEU A 4 12.71 2.71 0.88
C LEU A 4 13.43 1.64 0.06
N PHE A 5 14.44 1.00 0.65
CA PHE A 5 15.19 -0.09 0.03
C PHE A 5 14.99 -1.34 0.88
N ILE A 6 13.91 -2.07 0.63
CA ILE A 6 13.57 -3.26 1.42
C ILE A 6 14.47 -4.43 1.01
N ALA A 7 15.47 -4.75 1.84
CA ALA A 7 16.28 -5.95 1.68
C ALA A 7 15.45 -7.23 1.91
N LYS A 8 15.84 -8.34 1.25
CA LYS A 8 15.16 -9.64 1.37
C LYS A 8 15.10 -10.08 2.83
N GLY A 9 13.89 -10.26 3.37
CA GLY A 9 13.66 -10.71 4.75
C GLY A 9 13.65 -9.59 5.81
N GLN A 10 13.80 -8.32 5.41
CA GLN A 10 13.67 -7.18 6.31
C GLN A 10 12.31 -6.51 6.15
N THR A 11 11.78 -5.97 7.25
CA THR A 11 10.58 -5.13 7.24
C THR A 11 11.04 -3.68 7.43
N GLU A 12 10.98 -2.85 6.39
CA GLU A 12 11.16 -1.42 6.55
C GLU A 12 9.81 -0.77 6.89
N GLN A 13 9.80 0.09 7.90
CA GLN A 13 8.62 0.85 8.31
C GLN A 13 8.80 2.31 7.88
N ALA A 14 7.96 2.77 6.97
CA ALA A 14 7.86 4.18 6.62
C ALA A 14 6.73 4.81 7.45
N HIS A 15 7.05 5.82 8.27
CA HIS A 15 6.05 6.55 9.05
C HIS A 15 5.68 7.84 8.34
N PHE A 16 4.41 7.98 7.99
CA PHE A 16 3.84 9.22 7.47
C PHE A 16 2.83 9.75 8.49
N LYS A 17 2.97 11.01 8.89
CA LYS A 17 1.96 11.70 9.70
C LYS A 17 1.04 12.47 8.78
N SER A 18 -0.21 12.05 8.68
CA SER A 18 -1.30 12.81 8.07
C SER A 18 -2.26 13.26 9.17
N ASN A 19 -2.75 14.51 9.10
CA ASN A 19 -3.72 15.01 10.07
C ASN A 19 -5.06 14.30 9.86
N VAL A 20 -5.38 13.33 10.72
CA VAL A 20 -6.54 12.43 10.62
C VAL A 20 -7.77 12.90 11.41
N PHE A 21 -7.71 14.08 12.04
CA PHE A 21 -8.85 14.65 12.79
C PHE A 21 -9.92 15.29 11.88
N PHE A 22 -9.63 15.47 10.59
CA PHE A 22 -10.55 16.00 9.57
C PHE A 22 -10.60 15.10 8.33
N ASP A 23 -11.47 15.44 7.38
CA ASP A 23 -11.46 14.81 6.05
C ASP A 23 -10.04 14.90 5.47
N SER A 24 -9.41 13.76 5.20
CA SER A 24 -8.03 13.70 4.74
C SER A 24 -7.89 12.73 3.58
N SER A 25 -7.02 13.10 2.64
CA SER A 25 -6.61 12.25 1.53
C SER A 25 -5.09 12.26 1.45
N SER A 26 -4.51 11.11 1.14
CA SER A 26 -3.07 10.98 0.95
C SER A 26 -2.77 9.91 -0.07
N SER A 27 -1.78 10.17 -0.91
CA SER A 27 -1.34 9.26 -1.97
C SER A 27 0.12 8.93 -1.78
N PHE A 28 0.44 7.65 -1.79
CA PHE A 28 1.79 7.13 -1.61
C PHE A 28 2.13 6.24 -2.81
N LEU A 29 3.17 6.62 -3.56
CA LEU A 29 3.69 5.80 -4.65
C LEU A 29 4.93 5.05 -4.17
N PHE A 30 4.91 3.74 -4.29
CA PHE A 30 6.03 2.85 -4.02
C PHE A 30 6.50 2.23 -5.33
N ASN A 31 7.79 2.31 -5.61
CA ASN A 31 8.43 1.55 -6.68
C ASN A 31 9.10 0.34 -6.03
N VAL A 32 8.60 -0.85 -6.34
CA VAL A 32 9.01 -2.11 -5.73
C VAL A 32 9.66 -2.98 -6.80
N ARG A 33 10.93 -3.34 -6.61
CA ARG A 33 11.60 -4.33 -7.46
C ARG A 33 11.45 -5.71 -6.83
N HIS A 34 10.76 -6.62 -7.50
CA HIS A 34 10.53 -8.00 -7.04
C HIS A 34 10.85 -8.98 -8.17
N LYS A 35 11.63 -10.03 -7.87
CA LYS A 35 12.03 -11.06 -8.85
C LYS A 35 12.56 -10.54 -10.19
N GLY A 36 13.24 -9.39 -10.18
CA GLY A 36 13.82 -8.77 -11.37
C GLY A 36 12.85 -7.92 -12.21
N LYS A 37 11.60 -7.73 -11.76
CA LYS A 37 10.63 -6.83 -12.37
C LYS A 37 10.39 -5.61 -11.49
N ASP A 38 10.06 -4.48 -12.12
CA ASP A 38 9.67 -3.25 -11.44
C ASP A 38 8.14 -3.17 -11.36
N HIS A 39 7.64 -2.87 -10.17
CA HIS A 39 6.22 -2.72 -9.88
C HIS A 39 5.98 -1.33 -9.28
N SER A 40 5.01 -0.60 -9.82
CA SER A 40 4.50 0.63 -9.22
C SER A 40 3.27 0.31 -8.37
N VAL A 41 3.30 0.65 -7.09
CA VAL A 41 2.17 0.49 -6.16
C VAL A 41 1.73 1.86 -5.66
N LEU A 42 0.59 2.33 -6.15
CA LEU A 42 -0.03 3.56 -5.68
C LEU A 42 -1.08 3.24 -4.62
N VAL A 43 -0.90 3.78 -3.42
CA VAL A 43 -1.83 3.66 -2.31
C VAL A 43 -2.51 4.99 -2.07
N ASN A 44 -3.81 5.04 -2.34
CA ASN A 44 -4.66 6.20 -2.08
C ASN A 44 -5.48 5.96 -0.83
N TYR A 45 -5.15 6.69 0.22
CA TYR A 45 -5.86 6.71 1.48
C TYR A 45 -6.87 7.86 1.49
N GLN A 46 -8.07 7.59 1.99
CA GLN A 46 -9.09 8.61 2.25
C GLN A 46 -9.75 8.33 3.60
N TRP A 47 -9.95 9.39 4.38
CA TRP A 47 -10.71 9.39 5.62
C TRP A 47 -11.72 10.53 5.59
N SER A 48 -12.96 10.24 5.92
CA SER A 48 -14.00 11.25 6.09
C SER A 48 -15.02 10.82 7.12
N LYS A 49 -15.29 11.71 8.10
CA LYS A 49 -16.36 11.56 9.11
C LYS A 49 -16.46 10.15 9.72
N GLY A 50 -15.33 9.59 10.14
CA GLY A 50 -15.27 8.27 10.79
C GLY A 50 -15.35 7.07 9.84
N LYS A 51 -15.38 7.31 8.52
CA LYS A 51 -15.31 6.27 7.48
C LYS A 51 -14.01 6.45 6.70
N GLY A 52 -13.32 5.36 6.46
CA GLY A 52 -12.10 5.39 5.68
C GLY A 52 -12.11 4.37 4.55
N LYS A 53 -11.43 4.73 3.48
CA LYS A 53 -11.25 3.93 2.28
C LYS A 53 -9.77 3.93 1.90
N ILE A 54 -9.31 2.82 1.35
CA ILE A 54 -8.01 2.72 0.72
C ILE A 54 -8.15 2.05 -0.64
N ASP A 55 -7.55 2.67 -1.65
CA ASP A 55 -7.42 2.11 -2.99
C ASP A 55 -5.94 1.80 -3.23
N ILE A 56 -5.64 0.56 -3.63
CA ILE A 56 -4.30 0.09 -3.99
C ILE A 56 -4.32 -0.17 -5.49
N ILE A 57 -3.47 0.54 -6.24
CA ILE A 57 -3.30 0.34 -7.67
C ILE A 57 -1.92 -0.27 -7.88
N LEU A 58 -1.91 -1.51 -8.37
CA LEU A 58 -0.72 -2.30 -8.67
C LEU A 58 -0.49 -2.25 -10.16
N LYS A 59 0.65 -1.72 -10.60
CA LYS A 59 1.00 -1.56 -12.00
C LYS A 59 2.36 -2.19 -12.29
N THR A 60 2.44 -2.90 -13.40
CA THR A 60 3.66 -3.38 -14.06
C THR A 60 3.69 -2.81 -15.48
N ASP A 61 4.74 -3.12 -16.24
CA ASP A 61 4.79 -2.79 -17.67
C ASP A 61 3.69 -3.51 -18.48
N ALA A 62 3.19 -4.63 -17.98
CA ALA A 62 2.23 -5.49 -18.69
C ALA A 62 0.79 -5.40 -18.17
N SER A 63 0.58 -4.96 -16.92
CA SER A 63 -0.74 -5.01 -16.29
C SER A 63 -0.97 -3.92 -15.25
N GLU A 64 -2.24 -3.57 -15.05
CA GLU A 64 -2.68 -2.68 -13.98
C GLU A 64 -3.90 -3.28 -13.28
N LYS A 65 -3.89 -3.28 -11.95
CA LYS A 65 -4.98 -3.81 -11.13
C LYS A 65 -5.26 -2.90 -9.95
N LYS A 66 -6.53 -2.51 -9.81
CA LYS A 66 -7.03 -1.74 -8.67
C LYS A 66 -7.73 -2.67 -7.66
N ILE A 67 -7.38 -2.54 -6.38
CA ILE A 67 -8.07 -3.14 -5.25
C ILE A 67 -8.57 -2.01 -4.35
N SER A 68 -9.84 -2.07 -3.98
CA SER A 68 -10.46 -1.14 -3.03
C SER A 68 -10.82 -1.87 -1.75
N GLY A 69 -10.64 -1.21 -0.61
CA GLY A 69 -11.12 -1.73 0.67
C GLY A 69 -11.38 -0.64 1.69
N ASN A 70 -11.94 -1.07 2.82
CA ASN A 70 -12.23 -0.20 3.95
C ASN A 70 -11.11 -0.28 4.98
N LEU A 71 -10.90 0.80 5.73
CA LEU A 71 -9.99 0.76 6.88
C LEU A 71 -10.49 -0.24 7.95
N PHE A 72 -9.60 -0.58 8.87
CA PHE A 72 -9.75 -1.58 9.94
C PHE A 72 -9.89 -3.03 9.44
N LYS A 73 -9.69 -3.27 8.15
CA LYS A 73 -9.59 -4.62 7.57
C LYS A 73 -8.27 -4.76 6.83
N ARG A 74 -7.70 -5.97 6.86
CA ARG A 74 -6.59 -6.30 5.97
C ARG A 74 -7.11 -6.42 4.54
N ILE A 75 -6.38 -5.81 3.62
CA ILE A 75 -6.68 -5.81 2.20
C ILE A 75 -5.52 -6.49 1.51
N TYR A 76 -5.85 -7.49 0.70
CA TYR A 76 -4.88 -8.26 -0.04
C TYR A 76 -5.05 -7.96 -1.53
N GLY A 77 -3.96 -7.56 -2.16
CA GLY A 77 -3.83 -7.37 -3.59
C GLY A 77 -2.80 -8.35 -4.13
N GLN A 78 -3.03 -8.85 -5.33
CA GLN A 78 -2.01 -9.57 -6.07
C GLN A 78 -2.08 -9.14 -7.52
N ASN A 79 -0.93 -8.77 -8.07
CA ASN A 79 -0.74 -8.61 -9.49
C ASN A 79 0.51 -9.38 -9.93
N GLU A 80 0.34 -10.24 -10.94
CA GLU A 80 1.37 -11.18 -11.40
C GLU A 80 2.05 -11.92 -10.22
N ASP A 81 3.32 -11.60 -9.99
CA ASP A 81 4.21 -12.21 -9.00
C ASP A 81 4.39 -11.40 -7.72
N LEU A 82 3.74 -10.23 -7.60
CA LEU A 82 3.77 -9.40 -6.40
C LEU A 82 2.46 -9.49 -5.62
N LYS A 83 2.53 -9.94 -4.36
CA LYS A 83 1.44 -9.78 -3.39
C LYS A 83 1.66 -8.53 -2.56
N VAL A 84 0.57 -7.84 -2.29
CA VAL A 84 0.52 -6.65 -1.44
C VAL A 84 -0.51 -6.87 -0.35
N VAL A 85 -0.12 -6.59 0.89
CA VAL A 85 -1.05 -6.52 2.02
C VAL A 85 -1.06 -5.09 2.55
N ALA A 86 -2.24 -4.55 2.77
CA ALA A 86 -2.42 -3.26 3.42
C ALA A 86 -3.32 -3.41 4.63
N PHE A 87 -2.98 -2.71 5.70
CA PHE A 87 -3.85 -2.51 6.84
C PHE A 87 -3.74 -1.06 7.30
N SER A 88 -4.87 -0.45 7.63
CA SER A 88 -4.85 0.86 8.26
C SER A 88 -5.99 0.98 9.26
N ASN A 89 -5.72 1.65 10.38
CA ASN A 89 -6.70 1.92 11.44
C ASN A 89 -7.09 3.41 11.51
N GLY A 90 -7.00 4.12 10.38
CA GLY A 90 -7.18 5.57 10.34
C GLY A 90 -5.86 6.29 10.59
N GLY A 91 -5.29 6.17 11.80
CA GLY A 91 -4.06 6.89 12.16
C GLY A 91 -2.75 6.26 11.68
N HIS A 92 -2.77 4.96 11.37
CA HIS A 92 -1.59 4.21 10.92
C HIS A 92 -1.90 3.49 9.62
N LEU A 93 -0.90 3.39 8.74
CA LEU A 93 -0.93 2.59 7.52
C LEU A 93 0.27 1.64 7.55
N GLN A 94 -0.01 0.36 7.44
CA GLN A 94 0.97 -0.70 7.29
C GLN A 94 0.83 -1.33 5.91
N LEU A 95 1.95 -1.47 5.21
CA LEU A 95 2.04 -2.09 3.90
C LEU A 95 3.09 -3.20 3.93
N GLY A 96 2.83 -4.29 3.20
CA GLY A 96 3.79 -5.35 2.95
C GLY A 96 3.78 -5.73 1.47
N PHE A 97 4.97 -5.95 0.92
CA PHE A 97 5.20 -6.35 -0.48
C PHE A 97 6.00 -7.66 -0.51
N GLY A 98 5.58 -8.65 -1.29
CA GLY A 98 6.35 -9.88 -1.48
C GLY A 98 5.50 -11.13 -1.67
N ASP A 99 6.02 -12.28 -1.23
CA ASP A 99 5.41 -13.60 -1.37
C ASP A 99 4.90 -14.10 -0.02
N PHE A 100 3.73 -13.65 0.42
CA PHE A 100 3.12 -14.11 1.68
C PHE A 100 2.18 -15.31 1.44
N SER A 101 2.16 -16.27 2.36
CA SER A 101 1.09 -17.27 2.47
C SER A 101 -0.14 -16.62 3.11
N SER A 102 -1.31 -16.78 2.50
CA SER A 102 -2.60 -16.32 3.03
C SER A 102 -3.01 -17.10 4.27
#